data_AF-A0A661BNY4-F1
#
_entry.id   AF-A0A661BNY4-F1
#
_cell.length_a   1.000
_cell.length_b   1.000
_cell.length_c   1.000
_cell.angle_alpha   90.00
_cell.angle_beta   90.00
_cell.angle_gamma   90.00
#
_symmetry.space_group_name_H-M   'P 1'
#
loop_
_entity.id
_entity.type
_entity.pdbx_description
1 polymer ?
#
loop_
_entity_poly.entity_id
_entity_poly.type
_entity_poly.pdbx_seq_one_letter_code
_entity_poly.pdbx_strand_id
1 'polypeptide(L)'
;MFKKLKKLREKIRYLVDQAFASEFFGQMLLLIALLVSVTLIGMTSVFFGLFSEENASIVFIHRDIDAGFWDSLWWSVNQVMPLRGFEKAYGATVPVLVYSLFLSLMGLVVLSVLISLVNNTWRSRIEGLHKGDTPALERDHVLVLG
;
A
#
# COMPACT_ATOMS: atom_id res chain seq x y z
N MET A 1 26.82 14.68 18.24
CA MET A 1 25.99 13.87 17.31
C MET A 1 24.59 13.58 17.85
N PHE A 2 24.43 13.17 19.12
CA PHE A 2 23.14 12.82 19.75
C PHE A 2 22.04 13.91 19.71
N LYS A 3 22.38 15.20 19.88
CA LYS A 3 21.39 16.30 19.82
C LYS A 3 20.75 16.46 18.43
N LYS A 4 21.48 16.22 17.35
CA LYS A 4 20.94 16.30 15.98
C LYS A 4 19.97 15.15 15.70
N LEU A 5 20.30 13.93 16.14
CA LEU A 5 19.42 12.76 16.04
C LEU A 5 18.12 12.93 16.83
N LYS A 6 18.18 13.48 18.05
CA LYS A 6 16.98 13.76 18.86
C LYS A 6 16.06 14.78 18.19
N LYS A 7 16.63 15.87 17.66
CA LYS A 7 15.91 16.93 16.94
C LYS A 7 15.29 16.40 15.63
N LEU A 8 15.98 15.50 14.92
CA LEU A 8 15.46 14.84 13.72
C LEU A 8 14.29 13.91 14.06
N ARG A 9 14.39 13.12 15.13
CA ARG A 9 13.32 12.24 15.61
C ARG A 9 12.07 13.01 16.02
N GLU A 10 12.24 14.13 16.71
CA GLU A 10 11.12 15.01 17.09
C GLU A 10 10.47 15.66 15.85
N LYS A 11 11.26 16.04 14.85
CA LYS A 11 10.73 16.54 13.57
C LYS A 11 9.94 15.48 12.80
N ILE A 12 10.45 14.25 12.74
CA ILE A 12 9.75 13.13 12.11
C ILE A 12 8.46 12.83 12.86
N ARG A 13 8.50 12.78 14.20
CA ARG A 13 7.30 12.59 15.03
C ARG A 13 6.27 13.68 14.79
N TYR A 14 6.69 14.94 14.79
CA TYR A 14 5.81 16.08 14.52
C TYR A 14 5.16 15.99 13.14
N LEU A 15 5.92 15.65 12.09
CA LEU A 15 5.39 15.48 10.74
C LEU A 15 4.43 14.29 10.63
N VAL A 16 4.72 13.20 11.34
CA VAL A 16 3.84 12.03 11.41
C VAL A 16 2.54 12.39 12.14
N ASP A 17 2.62 13.01 13.31
CA ASP A 17 1.45 13.44 14.09
C ASP A 17 0.59 14.45 13.30
N GLN A 18 1.23 15.38 12.57
CA GLN A 18 0.54 16.34 11.70
C GLN A 18 -0.09 15.64 10.47
N ALA A 19 0.55 14.64 9.89
CA ALA A 19 -0.02 13.84 8.81
C ALA A 19 -1.22 13.01 9.29
N PHE A 20 -1.16 12.47 10.53
CA PHE A 20 -2.28 11.79 11.17
C PHE A 20 -3.45 12.74 11.50
N ALA A 21 -3.18 14.02 11.77
CA ALA A 21 -4.22 15.01 12.04
C ALA A 21 -5.08 15.36 10.80
N SER A 22 -4.55 15.18 9.59
CA SER A 22 -5.34 15.21 8.36
C SER A 22 -5.89 13.81 8.04
N GLU A 23 -7.21 13.62 8.18
CA GLU A 23 -7.89 12.32 8.02
C GLU A 23 -7.45 11.53 6.77
N PHE A 24 -7.24 12.22 5.65
CA PHE A 24 -6.80 11.62 4.40
C PHE A 24 -5.35 11.11 4.45
N PHE A 25 -4.41 11.91 4.97
CA PHE A 25 -2.99 11.55 5.00
C PHE A 25 -2.71 10.44 6.02
N GLY A 26 -3.41 10.44 7.15
CA GLY A 26 -3.31 9.35 8.13
C GLY A 26 -3.74 8.00 7.55
N GLN A 27 -4.90 7.97 6.88
CA GLN A 27 -5.39 6.74 6.24
C GLN A 27 -4.48 6.29 5.08
N MET A 28 -3.94 7.22 4.28
CA MET A 28 -2.97 6.91 3.22
C MET A 28 -1.64 6.37 3.78
N LEU A 29 -1.13 6.96 4.87
CA LEU A 29 0.10 6.50 5.52
C LEU A 29 -0.08 5.08 6.10
N LEU A 30 -1.23 4.80 6.70
CA LEU A 30 -1.58 3.46 7.18
C LEU A 30 -1.67 2.45 6.03
N LEU A 31 -2.25 2.82 4.89
CA LEU A 31 -2.27 1.97 3.69
C LEU A 31 -0.86 1.65 3.20
N ILE A 32 0.01 2.67 3.12
CA ILE A 32 1.42 2.48 2.72
C ILE A 32 2.14 1.58 3.73
N ALA A 33 1.96 1.81 5.03
CA ALA A 33 2.56 0.98 6.06
C ALA A 33 2.09 -0.48 5.99
N LEU A 34 0.80 -0.70 5.71
CA LEU A 34 0.23 -2.03 5.48
C LEU A 34 0.86 -2.69 4.25
N LEU A 35 0.93 -2.00 3.11
CA LEU A 35 1.56 -2.48 1.88
C LEU A 35 3.02 -2.89 2.10
N VAL A 36 3.80 -2.03 2.78
CA VAL A 36 5.20 -2.32 3.11
C VAL A 36 5.29 -3.54 4.02
N SER A 37 4.45 -3.63 5.05
CA SER A 37 4.48 -4.75 6.00
C SER A 37 4.14 -6.08 5.31
N VAL A 38 3.09 -6.11 4.49
CA VAL A 38 2.68 -7.30 3.73
C VAL A 38 3.76 -7.70 2.72
N THR A 39 4.37 -6.72 2.04
CA THR A 39 5.47 -6.98 1.10
C THR A 39 6.67 -7.60 1.81
N LEU A 40 7.06 -7.06 2.98
CA LEU A 40 8.16 -7.60 3.78
C LEU A 40 7.88 -9.03 4.25
N ILE A 41 6.63 -9.34 4.64
CA ILE A 41 6.23 -10.72 4.96
C ILE A 41 6.32 -11.60 3.72
N GLY A 42 5.94 -11.12 2.54
CA GLY A 42 6.09 -11.88 1.30
C GLY A 42 7.56 -12.21 0.99
N MET A 43 8.47 -11.28 1.26
CA MET A 43 9.90 -11.47 1.04
C MET A 43 10.50 -12.56 1.94
N THR A 44 9.89 -12.87 3.10
CA THR A 44 10.38 -13.98 3.93
C THR A 44 10.19 -15.35 3.26
N SER A 45 9.35 -15.45 2.23
CA SER A 45 9.20 -16.67 1.42
C SER A 45 10.50 -17.15 0.77
N VAL A 46 11.50 -16.27 0.59
CA VAL A 46 12.85 -16.64 0.12
C VAL A 46 13.48 -17.71 1.00
N PHE A 47 13.35 -17.59 2.32
CA PHE A 47 13.89 -18.57 3.27
C PHE A 47 13.14 -19.90 3.24
N PHE A 48 11.92 -19.92 2.70
CA PHE A 48 11.07 -21.11 2.59
C PHE A 48 11.07 -21.73 1.19
N GLY A 49 12.05 -21.36 0.35
CA GLY A 49 12.30 -22.02 -0.92
C GLY A 49 11.66 -21.34 -2.14
N LEU A 50 11.37 -20.04 -2.10
CA LEU A 50 10.87 -19.29 -3.28
C LEU A 50 11.73 -19.54 -4.54
N PHE A 51 13.06 -19.63 -4.37
CA PHE A 51 14.02 -19.88 -5.45
C PHE A 51 14.55 -21.32 -5.52
N SER A 52 13.89 -22.31 -4.89
CA SER A 52 14.30 -23.72 -4.99
C SER A 52 14.28 -24.23 -6.44
N GLU A 53 15.11 -25.21 -6.78
CA GLU A 53 15.16 -25.77 -8.15
C GLU A 53 13.79 -26.34 -8.59
N GLU A 54 12.99 -26.83 -7.64
CA GLU A 54 11.63 -27.34 -7.87
C GLU A 54 10.68 -26.25 -8.38
N ASN A 55 10.90 -24.99 -7.97
CA ASN A 55 10.11 -23.83 -8.39
C ASN A 55 10.66 -23.14 -9.65
N ALA A 56 11.77 -23.63 -10.22
CA ALA A 56 12.40 -22.99 -11.39
C ALA A 56 11.57 -23.13 -12.68
N SER A 57 10.61 -24.06 -12.70
CA SER A 57 9.72 -24.30 -13.84
C SER A 57 8.55 -23.32 -13.94
N ILE A 58 8.36 -22.45 -12.94
CA ILE A 58 7.20 -21.57 -12.83
C ILE A 58 7.54 -20.20 -13.43
N VAL A 59 6.92 -19.89 -14.57
CA VAL A 59 7.12 -18.65 -15.35
C VAL A 59 6.92 -17.37 -14.51
N PHE A 60 6.12 -17.44 -13.44
CA PHE A 60 5.80 -16.26 -12.62
C PHE A 60 6.84 -15.94 -11.54
N ILE A 61 7.73 -16.87 -11.21
CA ILE A 61 8.85 -16.65 -10.28
C ILE A 61 10.05 -16.19 -11.10
N HIS A 62 10.15 -14.87 -11.27
CA HIS A 62 11.26 -14.25 -12.02
C HIS A 62 12.56 -14.44 -11.24
N ARG A 63 13.63 -14.78 -11.97
CA ARG A 63 15.00 -14.95 -11.43
C ARG A 63 16.00 -14.06 -12.18
N ASP A 64 15.50 -12.99 -12.80
CA ASP A 64 16.21 -12.27 -13.84
C ASP A 64 17.27 -11.31 -13.27
N ILE A 65 17.18 -10.96 -11.98
CA ILE A 65 18.05 -9.96 -11.35
C ILE A 65 19.04 -10.60 -10.39
N ASP A 66 18.56 -11.23 -9.32
CA ASP A 66 19.41 -11.69 -8.22
C ASP A 66 19.00 -13.00 -7.56
N ALA A 67 17.83 -13.55 -7.93
CA ALA A 67 17.16 -14.63 -7.21
C ALA A 67 17.22 -14.41 -5.67
N GLY A 68 17.02 -13.16 -5.27
CA GLY A 68 17.34 -12.67 -3.94
C GLY A 68 16.38 -11.57 -3.47
N PHE A 69 16.92 -10.44 -3.04
CA PHE A 69 16.13 -9.39 -2.40
C PHE A 69 15.21 -8.69 -3.42
N TRP A 70 15.72 -8.36 -4.60
CA TRP A 70 14.95 -7.62 -5.60
C TRP A 70 13.87 -8.48 -6.24
N ASP A 71 14.20 -9.72 -6.58
CA ASP A 71 13.25 -10.65 -7.20
C ASP A 71 12.14 -11.04 -6.22
N SER A 72 12.44 -11.19 -4.92
CA SER A 72 11.43 -11.48 -3.91
C SER A 72 10.54 -10.28 -3.54
N LEU A 73 11.11 -9.08 -3.56
CA LEU A 73 10.33 -7.84 -3.42
C LEU A 73 9.36 -7.71 -4.59
N TRP A 74 9.86 -7.87 -5.81
CA TRP A 74 9.05 -7.80 -7.02
C TRP A 74 7.96 -8.87 -7.03
N TRP A 75 8.30 -10.11 -6.67
CA TRP A 75 7.33 -11.20 -6.54
C TRP A 75 6.25 -10.88 -5.50
N SER A 76 6.64 -10.41 -4.32
CA SER A 76 5.70 -10.08 -3.23
C SER A 76 4.73 -8.97 -3.62
N VAL A 77 5.23 -7.91 -4.26
CA VAL A 77 4.39 -6.83 -4.79
C VAL A 77 3.42 -7.33 -5.85
N ASN A 78 3.90 -8.17 -6.77
CA ASN A 78 3.07 -8.81 -7.80
C ASN A 78 2.10 -9.87 -7.27
N GLN A 79 2.20 -10.25 -6.00
CA GLN A 79 1.25 -11.15 -5.36
C GLN A 79 0.17 -10.43 -4.58
N VAL A 80 0.49 -9.23 -4.07
CA VAL A 80 -0.43 -8.37 -3.32
C VAL A 80 -1.30 -7.53 -4.25
N MET A 81 -0.77 -7.05 -5.37
CA MET A 81 -1.51 -6.14 -6.26
C MET A 81 -2.57 -6.82 -7.15
N PRO A 82 -2.31 -7.95 -7.82
CA PRO A 82 -3.29 -8.63 -8.65
C PRO A 82 -3.99 -9.78 -7.91
N LEU A 83 -5.32 -9.78 -7.96
CA LEU A 83 -6.22 -10.84 -7.46
C LEU A 83 -5.86 -12.27 -7.93
N ARG A 84 -5.20 -12.40 -9.09
CA ARG A 84 -4.84 -13.67 -9.72
C ARG A 84 -3.42 -14.15 -9.40
N GLY A 85 -2.74 -13.52 -8.43
CA GLY A 85 -1.38 -13.94 -8.02
C GLY A 85 -1.33 -15.42 -7.64
N PHE A 86 -2.29 -15.89 -6.83
CA PHE A 86 -2.36 -17.28 -6.36
C PHE A 86 -2.46 -18.32 -7.48
N GLU A 87 -3.29 -18.08 -8.49
CA GLU A 87 -3.44 -18.98 -9.63
C GLU A 87 -2.11 -19.22 -10.35
N LYS A 88 -1.25 -18.21 -10.39
CA LYS A 88 0.04 -18.26 -11.07
C LYS A 88 1.15 -18.93 -10.26
N ALA A 89 0.92 -19.17 -8.97
CA ALA A 89 1.81 -19.91 -8.09
C ALA A 89 1.49 -21.41 -8.05
N TYR A 90 0.43 -21.88 -8.74
CA TYR A 90 0.12 -23.30 -8.83
C TYR A 90 1.29 -24.09 -9.44
N GLY A 91 1.72 -25.14 -8.73
CA GLY A 91 2.92 -25.93 -9.06
C GLY A 91 4.15 -25.58 -8.23
N ALA A 92 4.09 -24.52 -7.40
CA ALA A 92 5.17 -24.20 -6.46
C ALA A 92 5.19 -25.14 -5.25
N THR A 93 6.30 -25.14 -4.52
CA THR A 93 6.43 -25.86 -3.26
C THR A 93 5.32 -25.47 -2.28
N VAL A 94 4.85 -26.43 -1.49
CA VAL A 94 3.75 -26.25 -0.53
C VAL A 94 3.91 -24.99 0.36
N PRO A 95 5.10 -24.67 0.91
CA PRO A 95 5.29 -23.43 1.67
C PRO A 95 5.02 -22.16 0.84
N VAL A 96 5.52 -22.11 -0.40
CA VAL A 96 5.36 -20.95 -1.31
C VAL A 96 3.89 -20.77 -1.70
N LEU A 97 3.15 -21.86 -1.90
CA LEU A 97 1.70 -21.82 -2.14
C LEU A 97 0.93 -21.19 -0.98
N VAL A 98 1.28 -21.53 0.28
CA VAL A 98 0.65 -20.94 1.46
C VAL A 98 0.95 -19.44 1.56
N TYR A 99 2.20 -19.03 1.33
CA TYR A 99 2.56 -17.61 1.26
C TYR A 99 1.80 -16.89 0.16
N SER A 100 1.73 -17.49 -1.02
CA SER A 100 0.99 -16.94 -2.15
C SER A 100 -0.48 -16.74 -1.83
N LEU A 101 -1.13 -17.71 -1.18
CA LEU A 101 -2.53 -17.60 -0.75
C LEU A 101 -2.70 -16.47 0.25
N PHE A 102 -1.82 -16.41 1.26
CA PHE A 102 -1.84 -15.35 2.27
C PHE A 102 -1.67 -13.96 1.65
N LEU A 103 -0.69 -13.77 0.75
CA LEU A 103 -0.44 -12.49 0.08
C LEU A 103 -1.62 -12.08 -0.81
N SER A 104 -2.25 -13.01 -1.51
CA SER A 104 -3.46 -12.71 -2.30
C SER A 104 -4.64 -12.29 -1.43
N LEU A 105 -4.84 -12.92 -0.25
CA LEU A 105 -5.86 -12.48 0.71
C LEU A 105 -5.55 -11.10 1.29
N MET A 106 -4.28 -10.81 1.58
CA MET A 106 -3.86 -9.47 2.01
C MET A 106 -4.04 -8.43 0.90
N GLY A 107 -3.84 -8.81 -0.35
CA GLY A 107 -4.17 -7.99 -1.51
C GLY A 107 -5.63 -7.55 -1.54
N LEU A 108 -6.57 -8.45 -1.21
CA LEU A 108 -7.99 -8.12 -1.07
C LEU A 108 -8.25 -7.08 0.03
N VAL A 109 -7.58 -7.23 1.18
CA VAL A 109 -7.69 -6.28 2.30
C VAL A 109 -7.17 -4.92 1.86
N VAL A 110 -5.98 -4.87 1.25
CA VAL A 110 -5.36 -3.64 0.73
C VAL A 110 -6.29 -2.95 -0.28
N LEU A 111 -6.85 -3.71 -1.22
CA LEU A 111 -7.80 -3.18 -2.21
C LEU A 111 -9.06 -2.62 -1.54
N SER A 112 -9.59 -3.30 -0.53
CA SER A 112 -10.77 -2.85 0.20
C SER A 112 -10.51 -1.52 0.92
N VAL A 113 -9.35 -1.39 1.57
CA VAL A 113 -8.93 -0.15 2.23
C VAL A 113 -8.72 0.96 1.20
N LEU A 114 -8.10 0.65 0.06
CA LEU A 114 -7.91 1.61 -1.03
C LEU A 114 -9.25 2.12 -1.58
N ILE A 115 -10.22 1.24 -1.80
CA ILE A 115 -11.56 1.63 -2.26
C ILE A 115 -12.25 2.53 -1.23
N SER A 116 -12.15 2.19 0.07
CA SER A 116 -12.71 3.02 1.14
C SER A 116 -12.10 4.41 1.17
N LEU A 117 -10.77 4.49 1.07
CA LEU A 117 -10.00 5.74 0.99
C LEU A 117 -10.47 6.63 -0.17
N VAL A 118 -10.54 6.05 -1.36
CA VAL A 118 -11.00 6.76 -2.57
C VAL A 118 -12.42 7.27 -2.36
N ASN A 119 -13.34 6.40 -1.92
CA ASN A 119 -14.74 6.77 -1.71
C ASN A 119 -14.91 7.92 -0.70
N ASN A 120 -14.18 7.88 0.42
CA ASN A 120 -14.22 8.94 1.43
C ASN A 120 -13.70 10.27 0.88
N THR A 121 -12.64 10.23 0.06
CA THR A 121 -12.05 11.41 -0.58
C THR A 121 -13.00 12.04 -1.59
N TRP A 122 -13.67 11.21 -2.40
CA TRP A 122 -14.69 11.68 -3.34
C TRP A 122 -15.88 12.31 -2.61
N ARG A 123 -16.36 11.66 -1.54
CA ARG A 123 -17.44 12.19 -0.71
C ARG A 123 -17.09 13.54 -0.11
N SER A 124 -15.90 13.70 0.48
CA SER A 124 -15.48 14.98 1.07
C SER A 124 -15.36 16.09 0.00
N ARG A 125 -14.88 15.75 -1.20
CA ARG A 125 -14.81 16.68 -2.34
C ARG A 125 -16.21 17.15 -2.78
N ILE A 126 -17.15 16.23 -2.89
CA ILE A 126 -18.54 16.54 -3.28
C ILE A 126 -19.23 17.39 -2.21
N GLU A 127 -19.03 17.08 -0.92
CA GLU A 127 -19.57 17.88 0.17
C GLU A 127 -19.00 19.30 0.19
N GLY A 128 -17.71 19.47 -0.10
CA GLY A 128 -17.09 20.80 -0.25
C GLY A 128 -17.69 21.60 -1.41
N LEU A 129 -17.97 20.96 -2.54
CA LEU A 129 -18.67 21.59 -3.67
C LEU A 129 -20.12 21.94 -3.32
N HIS A 130 -20.83 21.06 -2.61
CA HIS A 130 -22.23 21.28 -2.21
C HIS A 130 -22.36 22.45 -1.22
N LYS A 131 -21.39 22.61 -0.31
CA LYS A 131 -21.35 23.74 0.64
C LYS A 131 -21.02 25.08 -0.02
N GLY A 132 -20.66 25.10 -1.31
CA GLY A 132 -20.27 26.33 -2.00
C GLY A 132 -18.94 26.90 -1.51
N ASP A 133 -18.10 26.09 -0.86
CA ASP A 133 -16.80 26.50 -0.26
C ASP A 133 -15.71 26.77 -1.32
N THR A 134 -16.14 26.98 -2.56
CA THR A 134 -15.27 27.33 -3.67
C THR A 134 -15.08 28.84 -3.63
N PRO A 135 -13.85 29.36 -3.54
CA PRO A 135 -13.63 30.80 -3.49
C PRO A 135 -14.23 31.45 -4.74
N ALA A 136 -15.27 32.27 -4.54
CA ALA A 136 -15.91 33.01 -5.60
C ALA A 136 -14.91 34.04 -6.15
N LEU A 137 -14.38 33.76 -7.34
CA LEU A 137 -13.44 34.64 -8.04
C LEU A 137 -14.12 35.83 -8.71
N GLU A 138 -15.44 35.77 -8.85
CA GLU A 138 -16.25 36.83 -9.43
C GLU A 138 -16.33 38.04 -8.46
N ARG A 139 -16.66 39.22 -8.95
CA ARG A 139 -17.01 40.38 -8.12
C ARG A 139 -18.43 40.79 -8.52
N ASP A 140 -19.24 41.30 -7.58
CA ASP A 140 -20.67 41.63 -7.72
C ASP A 140 -21.67 40.46 -7.65
N HIS A 141 -21.49 39.51 -6.73
CA HIS A 141 -22.49 38.49 -6.45
C HIS A 141 -23.36 38.84 -5.23
N VAL A 142 -24.65 38.53 -5.34
CA VAL A 142 -25.64 38.74 -4.28
C VAL A 142 -25.76 37.46 -3.45
N LEU A 143 -25.48 37.57 -2.15
CA LEU A 143 -25.65 36.48 -1.20
C LEU A 143 -27.11 36.43 -0.75
N VAL A 144 -27.84 35.38 -1.11
CA VAL A 144 -29.20 35.14 -0.60
C VAL A 144 -29.10 34.21 0.60
N LEU A 145 -29.31 34.78 1.79
CA LEU A 145 -29.44 34.02 3.03
C LEU A 145 -30.92 33.71 3.24
N GLY A 146 -31.26 32.43 3.23
CA GLY A 146 -32.58 31.91 3.62
C GLY A 146 -32.67 31.69 5.12
#